data_AF-A0A916I9W7-F1
#
_entry.id   AF-A0A916I9W7-F1
#
_cell.length_a   1.000
_cell.length_b   1.000
_cell.length_c   1.000
_cell.angle_alpha   90.00
_cell.angle_beta   90.00
_cell.angle_gamma   90.00
#
_symmetry.space_group_name_H-M   'P 1'
#
loop_
_entity.id
_entity.type
_entity.pdbx_description
1 polymer ?
#
loop_
_entity_poly.entity_id
_entity_poly.type
_entity_poly.pdbx_seq_one_letter_code
_entity_poly.pdbx_strand_id
1 'polypeptide(L)'
;MALIESAPEVLDDFDRIFDHIAQFDASSAPGRIADILQAVQLLATSPLIGRPVKDGQRELVIGRGSRGYVALYRFVPELDTVFLLAVRSQRESGYKHGA
;
A
#
# COMPACT_ATOMS: atom_id res chain seq x y z
N MET A 1 4.03 11.90 -14.62
CA MET A 1 4.20 10.97 -13.49
C MET A 1 3.57 11.66 -12.32
N ALA A 2 2.55 11.04 -11.73
CA ALA A 2 1.85 11.62 -10.61
C ALA A 2 2.77 11.76 -9.39
N LEU A 3 2.58 12.82 -8.62
CA LEU A 3 3.21 12.97 -7.30
C LEU A 3 2.61 11.91 -6.35
N ILE A 4 3.41 11.37 -5.45
CA ILE A 4 2.91 10.51 -4.36
C ILE A 4 3.07 11.27 -3.06
N GLU A 5 1.96 11.50 -2.37
CA GLU A 5 1.92 12.02 -1.01
C GLU A 5 1.36 10.95 -0.08
N SER A 6 1.91 10.83 1.11
CA SER A 6 1.42 9.88 2.12
C SER A 6 0.74 10.62 3.26
N ALA A 7 -0.39 10.09 3.72
CA ALA A 7 -0.94 10.48 5.01
C ALA A 7 0.08 10.16 6.12
N PRO A 8 0.15 10.96 7.22
CA PRO A 8 1.14 10.75 8.27
C PRO A 8 1.13 9.33 8.85
N GLU A 9 -0.05 8.73 8.98
CA GLU A 9 -0.26 7.39 9.54
C GLU A 9 0.38 6.29 8.70
N VAL A 10 0.66 6.54 7.42
CA VAL A 10 1.33 5.58 6.53
C VAL A 10 2.76 5.29 6.98
N LEU A 11 3.42 6.23 7.67
CA LEU A 11 4.75 5.98 8.21
C LEU A 11 4.70 4.94 9.34
N ASP A 12 3.73 5.08 10.26
CA ASP A 12 3.49 4.11 11.33
C ASP A 12 3.11 2.73 10.75
N ASP A 13 2.37 2.73 9.63
CA ASP A 13 2.03 1.52 8.90
C ASP A 13 3.28 0.79 8.39
N PHE A 14 4.21 1.53 7.78
CA PHE A 14 5.45 0.97 7.27
C PHE A 14 6.34 0.47 8.40
N ASP A 15 6.51 1.22 9.48
CA ASP A 15 7.31 0.80 10.64
C ASP A 15 6.81 -0.53 11.18
N ARG A 16 5.51 -0.64 11.43
CA ARG A 16 4.88 -1.88 11.91
C ARG A 16 5.04 -3.05 10.93
N ILE A 17 4.95 -2.79 9.62
CA ILE A 17 5.13 -3.82 8.60
C ILE A 17 6.59 -4.29 8.56
N PHE A 18 7.54 -3.37 8.61
CA PHE A 18 8.97 -3.66 8.54
C PHE A 18 9.46 -4.38 9.80
N ASP A 19 8.98 -3.98 10.98
CA ASP A 19 9.25 -4.68 12.24
C ASP A 19 8.74 -6.12 12.19
N HIS A 20 7.50 -6.33 11.71
CA HIS A 20 6.95 -7.67 11.55
C HIS A 20 7.77 -8.51 10.55
N ILE A 21 8.18 -7.93 9.43
CA ILE A 21 9.02 -8.62 8.44
C ILE A 21 10.37 -9.00 9.07
N ALA A 22 11.01 -8.08 9.79
CA ALA A 22 12.30 -8.31 10.44
C ALA A 22 12.19 -9.40 11.53
N GLN A 23 11.08 -9.46 12.25
CA GLN A 23 10.87 -10.45 13.31
C GLN A 23 10.55 -11.85 12.79
N PHE A 24 9.71 -11.96 11.76
CA PHE A 24 9.13 -13.25 11.34
C PHE A 24 9.65 -13.78 9.99
N ASP A 25 10.34 -12.95 9.20
CA ASP A 25 10.76 -13.29 7.83
C ASP A 25 12.09 -12.61 7.45
N ALA A 26 13.02 -12.50 8.41
CA ALA A 26 14.26 -11.73 8.30
C ALA A 26 15.09 -12.06 7.04
N SER A 27 15.16 -13.34 6.66
CA SER A 27 15.92 -13.80 5.50
C SER A 27 15.36 -13.31 4.16
N SER A 28 14.07 -12.97 4.09
CA SER A 28 13.44 -12.40 2.89
C SER A 28 13.12 -10.91 3.02
N ALA A 29 13.46 -10.28 4.15
CA ALA A 29 13.12 -8.89 4.45
C ALA A 29 13.51 -7.90 3.34
N PRO A 30 14.73 -7.92 2.76
CA PRO A 30 15.10 -6.97 1.71
C PRO A 30 14.20 -7.08 0.48
N GLY A 31 13.87 -8.30 0.05
CA GLY A 31 13.00 -8.53 -1.10
C GLY A 31 11.57 -8.07 -0.84
N ARG A 32 11.04 -8.33 0.36
CA ARG A 32 9.68 -7.91 0.73
C ARG A 32 9.54 -6.40 0.81
N ILE A 33 10.54 -5.71 1.36
CA ILE A 33 10.56 -4.25 1.42
C ILE A 33 10.64 -3.69 0.00
N ALA A 34 11.49 -4.27 -0.86
CA ALA A 34 11.60 -3.86 -2.26
C ALA A 34 10.27 -4.02 -3.02
N ASP A 35 9.54 -5.12 -2.82
CA ASP A 35 8.23 -5.34 -3.45
C ASP A 35 7.21 -4.25 -3.05
N ILE A 36 7.19 -3.87 -1.77
CA ILE A 36 6.31 -2.80 -1.26
C ILE A 36 6.66 -1.46 -1.90
N LEU A 37 7.94 -1.10 -1.88
CA LEU A 37 8.41 0.17 -2.45
C LEU A 37 8.15 0.26 -3.95
N GLN A 38 8.41 -0.83 -4.70
CA GLN A 38 8.14 -0.88 -6.14
C GLN A 38 6.65 -0.71 -6.45
N ALA A 39 5.77 -1.36 -5.66
CA ALA A 39 4.34 -1.23 -5.85
C ALA A 39 3.84 0.20 -5.55
N VAL A 40 4.38 0.87 -4.53
CA VAL A 40 4.08 2.28 -4.26
C VAL A 40 4.57 3.17 -5.40
N GLN A 41 5.81 2.98 -5.86
CA GLN A 41 6.37 3.74 -6.99
C GLN A 41 5.57 3.57 -8.28
N LEU A 42 4.99 2.38 -8.52
CA LEU A 42 4.16 2.11 -9.68
C LEU A 42 2.91 3.01 -9.72
N LEU A 43 2.42 3.49 -8.58
CA LEU A 43 1.28 4.41 -8.53
C LEU A 43 1.57 5.75 -9.24
N ALA A 44 2.83 6.19 -9.30
CA ALA A 44 3.22 7.41 -10.00
C ALA A 44 3.05 7.31 -11.53
N THR A 45 3.15 6.11 -12.10
CA THR A 45 3.01 5.89 -13.55
C THR A 45 1.66 5.30 -13.91
N SER A 46 1.04 4.55 -13.00
CA SER A 46 -0.21 3.83 -13.21
C SER A 46 -1.20 4.08 -12.07
N PRO A 47 -1.65 5.32 -11.84
CA PRO A 47 -2.49 5.65 -10.68
C PRO A 47 -3.88 4.98 -10.72
N LEU A 48 -4.31 4.46 -11.88
CA LEU A 48 -5.61 3.78 -12.03
C LEU A 48 -5.53 2.25 -11.89
N ILE A 49 -4.34 1.68 -11.60
CA ILE A 49 -4.12 0.22 -11.55
C ILE A 49 -4.87 -0.47 -10.39
N GLY A 50 -5.11 0.25 -9.29
CA GLY A 50 -5.81 -0.27 -8.13
C GLY A 50 -7.31 -0.47 -8.38
N ARG A 51 -7.87 -1.45 -7.67
CA ARG A 51 -9.29 -1.76 -7.69
C ARG A 51 -10.08 -0.61 -7.07
N PRO A 52 -11.08 -0.02 -7.74
CA PRO A 52 -11.93 1.00 -7.15
C PRO A 52 -12.72 0.47 -5.95
N VAL A 53 -12.81 1.29 -4.91
CA VAL A 53 -13.67 1.06 -3.73
C VAL A 53 -14.50 2.32 -3.44
N LYS A 54 -14.98 2.47 -2.20
CA LYS A 54 -15.82 3.60 -1.79
C LYS A 54 -15.04 4.92 -1.78
N ASP A 55 -15.77 6.03 -1.81
CA ASP A 55 -15.24 7.39 -1.63
C ASP A 55 -14.10 7.75 -2.60
N GLY A 56 -14.14 7.23 -3.83
CA GLY A 56 -13.12 7.46 -4.86
C GLY A 56 -11.75 6.88 -4.52
N GLN A 57 -11.67 6.03 -3.50
CA GLN A 57 -10.43 5.34 -3.13
C GLN A 57 -10.22 4.11 -4.01
N ARG A 58 -8.99 3.59 -3.95
CA ARG A 58 -8.51 2.44 -4.69
C ARG A 58 -7.62 1.58 -3.81
N GLU A 59 -7.69 0.29 -4.05
CA GLU A 59 -6.88 -0.72 -3.37
C GLU A 59 -5.88 -1.31 -4.35
N LEU A 60 -4.58 -1.21 -4.03
CA LEU A 60 -3.54 -1.96 -4.71
C LEU A 60 -3.10 -3.12 -3.84
N VAL A 61 -3.27 -4.35 -4.33
CA VAL A 61 -2.74 -5.54 -3.69
C VAL A 61 -1.26 -5.69 -4.03
N ILE A 62 -0.45 -5.87 -3.00
CA ILE A 62 1.01 -6.01 -3.08
C ILE A 62 1.38 -7.40 -2.58
N GLY A 63 2.13 -8.16 -3.38
CA GLY A 63 2.51 -9.54 -3.05
C GLY A 63 1.35 -10.54 -3.18
N ARG A 64 1.51 -11.74 -2.60
CA ARG A 64 0.55 -12.85 -2.72
C ARG A 64 0.42 -13.65 -1.41
N GLY A 65 -0.75 -14.24 -1.18
CA GLY A 65 -1.00 -15.20 -0.09
C GLY A 65 -0.88 -14.60 1.32
N SER A 66 -0.33 -15.37 2.27
CA SER A 66 -0.11 -14.95 3.67
C SER A 66 0.85 -13.76 3.84
N ARG A 67 1.44 -13.33 2.73
CA ARG A 67 2.49 -12.34 2.58
C ARG A 67 1.98 -11.10 1.83
N GLY A 68 0.66 -10.97 1.65
CA GLY A 68 0.04 -9.85 0.93
C GLY A 68 -0.20 -8.61 1.80
N TYR A 69 0.05 -7.45 1.21
CA TYR A 69 -0.34 -6.14 1.75
C TYR A 69 -1.35 -5.47 0.82
N VAL A 70 -2.09 -4.50 1.33
CA VAL A 70 -2.98 -3.65 0.55
C VAL A 70 -2.61 -2.21 0.83
N ALA A 71 -2.33 -1.47 -0.24
CA ALA A 71 -2.21 -0.01 -0.22
C ALA A 71 -3.56 0.59 -0.57
N LEU A 72 -4.14 1.34 0.37
CA LEU A 72 -5.33 2.15 0.12
C LEU A 72 -4.88 3.54 -0.32
N TYR A 73 -5.37 3.99 -1.46
CA TYR A 73 -4.95 5.28 -2.01
C TYR A 73 -6.09 5.98 -2.75
N ARG A 74 -5.93 7.27 -3.02
CA ARG A 74 -6.81 8.05 -3.89
C ARG A 74 -5.97 8.76 -4.93
N PHE A 75 -6.38 8.70 -6.19
CA PHE A 75 -5.80 9.53 -7.24
C PHE A 75 -6.70 10.73 -7.48
N VAL A 76 -6.14 11.94 -7.45
CA VAL A 76 -6.82 13.20 -7.74
C VAL A 76 -6.28 13.73 -9.07
N PRO A 77 -6.99 13.53 -10.20
CA PRO A 77 -6.52 13.91 -11.53
C PRO A 77 -6.20 15.39 -11.68
N GLU A 78 -6.93 16.26 -10.98
CA GLU A 78 -6.77 17.72 -11.02
C GLU A 78 -5.43 18.17 -10.44
N LEU A 79 -4.85 17.38 -9.54
CA LEU A 79 -3.57 17.63 -8.89
C LEU A 79 -2.44 16.76 -9.45
N ASP A 80 -2.73 15.84 -10.37
CA ASP A 80 -1.85 14.74 -10.78
C ASP A 80 -1.16 14.08 -9.56
N THR A 81 -1.93 13.81 -8.50
CA THR A 81 -1.38 13.37 -7.21
C THR A 81 -2.10 12.11 -6.71
N VAL A 82 -1.29 11.14 -6.28
CA VAL A 82 -1.71 9.95 -5.55
C VAL A 82 -1.51 10.19 -4.07
N PHE A 83 -2.59 10.19 -3.32
CA PHE A 83 -2.57 10.18 -1.86
C PHE A 83 -2.59 8.74 -1.37
N LEU A 84 -1.48 8.26 -0.83
CA LEU A 84 -1.40 7.00 -0.12
C LEU A 84 -1.98 7.20 1.28
N LEU A 85 -3.06 6.50 1.59
CA LEU A 85 -3.85 6.74 2.80
C LEU A 85 -3.55 5.73 3.91
N ALA A 86 -3.27 4.48 3.54
CA ALA A 86 -2.89 3.44 4.49
C ALA A 86 -2.17 2.29 3.77
N VAL A 87 -1.33 1.56 4.52
CA VAL A 87 -0.80 0.27 4.11
C VAL A 87 -1.12 -0.77 5.20
N ARG A 88 -1.75 -1.86 4.81
CA ARG A 88 -2.28 -2.87 5.75
C ARG A 88 -1.87 -4.26 5.33
N SER A 89 -1.61 -5.15 6.29
CA SER A 89 -1.48 -6.58 5.96
C SER A 89 -2.86 -7.17 5.72
N GLN A 90 -3.00 -8.04 4.72
CA GLN A 90 -4.25 -8.77 4.49
C GLN A 90 -4.66 -9.66 5.68
N ARG A 91 -3.73 -9.94 6.61
CA ARG A 91 -3.99 -10.74 7.82
C ARG A 91 -4.56 -9.94 8.99
N GLU A 92 -4.50 -8.62 8.96
CA GLU A 92 -5.09 -7.80 10.03
C GLU A 92 -6.60 -8.03 9.99
N SER A 93 -7.10 -8.72 11.02
CA SER A 93 -8.49 -9.14 11.17
C SER A 93 -9.39 -7.91 11.26
N GLY A 94 -9.79 -7.39 10.10
CA GLY A 94 -10.47 -6.11 10.02
C GLY A 94 -10.59 -5.54 8.61
N TYR A 95 -9.99 -6.16 7.57
CA TYR A 95 -10.22 -5.75 6.18
C TYR A 95 -11.63 -6.10 5.71
N LYS A 96 -12.61 -5.36 6.21
CA LYS A 96 -13.90 -5.24 5.56
C LYS A 96 -13.64 -4.47 4.28
N HIS A 97 -13.56 -5.19 3.16
CA HIS A 97 -13.77 -4.60 1.84
C HIS A 97 -14.92 -3.63 1.99
N GLY A 98 -14.71 -2.34 1.70
CA GLY A 98 -15.67 -1.27 1.97
C GLY A 98 -17.09 -1.71 1.59
N ALA A 99 -17.84 -2.14 2.60
CA ALA A 99 -19.23 -2.62 2.50
C ALA A 99 -20.14 -1.42 2.47
#